data_AF-D8GT87-F1
#
_entry.id   AF-D8GT87-F1
#
_cell.length_a   1.000
_cell.length_b   1.000
_cell.length_c   1.000
_cell.angle_alpha   90.00
_cell.angle_beta   90.00
_cell.angle_gamma   90.00
#
_symmetry.space_group_name_H-M   'P 1'
#
loop_
_entity.id
_entity.type
_entity.pdbx_description
1 polymer ?
#
loop_
_entity_poly.entity_id
_entity_poly.type
_entity_poly.pdbx_seq_one_letter_code
_entity_poly.pdbx_strand_id
1 'polypeptide(L)'
;MNRKILGMVFSFTLCFTLLFTYGVKADGLQVTRLGGQDRFETNEKIVEQGWQSSSDYAIIVSWDSFADALGATTLAKKYNAPIILTCNIAIDPSLSDLYPSTVNELKRLGVKTAFIVGGTGVISNGVEDKIKNMGINTERLAGENRYATSIAIANKIGTQNGVVIATGDDYSDALSIAPIAGKMQMPIILSQRDALTSIQKKFIANNTIPKTYIIGGTDIISDNVASKFSNVQRITGDNKYTRNLNVINAFVNDIDFSTAILASGENFPDALSGSAFAALNCNPIFLVGDTNNRYIENILGNKGTKNIFALGLQESISDDVLNGIVNETNALNTIESKIKLNSNLRFGNVGSYSYDGSNYYRIALYDYNKTSSTWTTDYYQYDFLVDKETGDTYKIDNSTNEISPLDITSIGDNTSTPLNSALTINQALELVKSKVKLDVGYTLDLPYVESERTTMYNGDNYYVIIEDYDDDAEIYEYLVNVKTGKIIKHTQDQYIPIN
;
A
#
# COMPACT_ATOMS: atom_id res chain seq x y z
N MET A 1 26.78 48.10 54.91
CA MET A 1 26.40 49.49 54.55
C MET A 1 26.52 49.61 53.03
N ASN A 2 25.43 49.52 52.24
CA ASN A 2 24.61 50.65 51.72
C ASN A 2 25.49 51.76 51.12
N ARG A 3 25.40 52.24 49.86
CA ARG A 3 24.33 52.44 48.85
C ARG A 3 25.02 52.83 47.50
N LYS A 4 24.67 52.24 46.35
CA LYS A 4 23.82 52.78 45.26
C LYS A 4 24.32 54.04 44.50
N ILE A 5 24.52 53.87 43.17
CA ILE A 5 23.96 54.65 42.01
C ILE A 5 24.93 55.32 40.98
N LEU A 6 24.73 54.89 39.72
CA LEU A 6 24.80 55.56 38.38
C LEU A 6 26.10 55.94 37.66
N GLY A 7 26.11 55.60 36.36
CA GLY A 7 26.91 56.26 35.30
C GLY A 7 27.40 55.29 34.22
N MET A 8 26.54 54.62 33.46
CA MET A 8 26.25 54.95 32.05
C MET A 8 27.47 54.79 31.10
N VAL A 9 27.65 53.59 30.53
CA VAL A 9 28.32 53.40 29.23
C VAL A 9 27.39 52.59 28.34
N PHE A 10 26.71 53.32 27.47
CA PHE A 10 25.96 52.82 26.32
C PHE A 10 26.97 52.56 25.21
N SER A 11 27.18 51.30 24.78
CA SER A 11 27.66 51.05 23.42
C SER A 11 27.52 49.57 23.03
N PHE A 12 26.68 49.34 22.02
CA PHE A 12 26.69 48.22 21.08
C PHE A 12 26.44 46.80 21.62
N THR A 13 25.21 46.57 22.09
CA THR A 13 24.54 45.28 21.87
C THR A 13 23.98 45.28 20.45
N LEU A 14 24.84 45.13 19.43
CA LEU A 14 24.35 44.82 18.09
C LEU A 14 24.03 43.32 18.07
N CYS A 15 22.74 43.07 18.24
CA CYS A 15 22.05 41.82 18.00
C CYS A 15 22.49 41.24 16.65
N PHE A 16 23.50 40.35 16.67
CA PHE A 16 23.74 39.39 15.60
C PHE A 16 23.33 38.02 16.15
N THR A 17 22.07 37.91 16.55
CA THR A 17 21.39 36.61 16.49
C THR A 17 21.32 36.28 15.01
N LEU A 18 22.31 35.52 14.53
CA LEU A 18 22.13 34.68 13.37
C LEU A 18 20.85 33.88 13.63
N LEU A 19 19.76 34.35 13.02
CA LEU A 19 18.59 33.55 12.71
C LEU A 19 19.08 32.49 11.72
N PHE A 20 19.82 31.50 12.21
CA PHE A 20 19.73 30.19 11.61
C PHE A 20 18.33 29.72 11.95
N THR A 21 17.39 30.03 11.08
CA THR A 21 16.19 29.23 10.93
C THR A 21 16.70 27.84 10.57
N TYR A 22 17.00 27.02 11.57
CA TYR A 22 17.00 25.59 11.38
C TYR A 22 15.61 25.29 10.87
N GLY A 23 15.48 25.00 9.58
CA GLY A 23 14.28 24.38 9.06
C GLY A 23 14.02 23.19 9.95
N VAL A 24 12.96 23.25 10.76
CA VAL A 24 12.52 22.10 11.54
C VAL A 24 12.08 21.09 10.48
N LYS A 25 12.96 20.16 10.10
CA LYS A 25 12.55 19.01 9.30
C LYS A 25 11.40 18.36 10.07
N ALA A 26 10.24 18.24 9.45
CA ALA A 26 9.15 17.45 9.99
C ALA A 26 9.69 16.07 10.36
N ASP A 27 9.25 15.52 11.50
CA ASP A 27 9.60 14.16 11.91
C ASP A 27 8.95 13.20 10.91
N GLY A 28 9.72 12.84 9.89
CA GLY A 28 9.29 12.04 8.75
C GLY A 28 9.02 10.59 9.16
N LEU A 29 8.44 9.83 8.24
CA LEU A 29 8.24 8.40 8.42
C LEU A 29 9.55 7.69 8.77
N GLN A 30 9.53 6.93 9.86
CA GLN A 30 10.63 6.08 10.28
C GLN A 30 10.49 4.72 9.60
N VAL A 31 11.51 4.33 8.83
CA VAL A 31 11.46 3.11 8.01
C VAL A 31 12.44 2.09 8.57
N THR A 32 11.95 0.89 8.88
CA THR A 32 12.76 -0.24 9.30
C THR A 32 12.57 -1.40 8.33
N ARG A 33 13.66 -1.90 7.76
CA ARG A 33 13.63 -3.10 6.91
C ARG A 33 13.82 -4.35 7.77
N LEU A 34 12.89 -5.28 7.66
CA LEU A 34 12.93 -6.59 8.32
C LEU A 34 13.15 -7.67 7.25
N GLY A 35 14.40 -7.93 6.92
CA GLY A 35 14.76 -8.90 5.88
C GLY A 35 16.12 -9.54 6.15
N GLY A 36 16.27 -10.81 5.79
CA GLY A 36 17.48 -11.60 5.92
C GLY A 36 17.87 -12.28 4.61
N GLN A 37 18.98 -13.03 4.62
CA GLN A 37 19.50 -13.75 3.45
C GLN A 37 18.52 -14.77 2.89
N ASP A 38 17.61 -15.25 3.73
CA ASP A 38 16.52 -16.13 3.34
C ASP A 38 15.20 -15.76 4.06
N ARG A 39 14.15 -16.51 3.75
CA ARG A 39 12.81 -16.39 4.35
C ARG A 39 12.80 -16.71 5.85
N PHE A 40 13.71 -17.56 6.34
CA PHE A 40 13.77 -17.94 7.76
C PHE A 40 14.45 -16.87 8.59
N GLU A 41 15.51 -16.24 8.08
CA GLU A 41 16.13 -15.08 8.71
C GLU A 41 15.21 -13.84 8.62
N THR A 42 14.47 -13.68 7.53
CA THR A 42 13.42 -12.65 7.43
C THR A 42 12.33 -12.90 8.48
N ASN A 43 11.86 -14.14 8.62
CA ASN A 43 10.92 -14.52 9.67
C ASN A 43 11.48 -14.25 11.08
N GLU A 44 12.74 -14.61 11.35
CA GLU A 44 13.43 -14.33 12.62
C GLU A 44 13.40 -12.83 12.96
N LYS A 45 13.78 -11.94 12.03
CA LYS A 45 13.74 -10.48 12.25
C LYS A 45 12.34 -9.95 12.53
N ILE A 46 11.33 -10.50 11.86
CA ILE A 46 9.92 -10.14 12.11
C ILE A 46 9.48 -10.60 13.51
N VAL A 47 9.88 -11.82 13.91
CA VAL A 47 9.55 -12.38 15.21
C VAL A 47 10.28 -11.64 16.34
N GLU A 48 11.55 -11.28 16.17
CA GLU A 48 12.29 -10.45 17.12
C GLU A 48 11.65 -9.08 17.32
N GLN A 49 11.17 -8.47 16.22
CA GLN A 49 10.51 -7.16 16.26
C GLN A 49 9.16 -7.22 17.00
N GLY A 50 8.37 -8.28 16.80
CA GLY A 50 7.05 -8.46 17.43
C GLY A 50 7.08 -9.07 18.84
N TRP A 51 8.07 -9.92 19.12
CA TRP A 51 8.16 -10.74 20.34
C TRP A 51 9.58 -10.66 20.94
N GLN A 52 9.88 -9.52 21.56
CA GLN A 52 11.20 -9.22 22.12
C GLN A 52 11.55 -10.02 23.38
N SER A 53 10.55 -10.48 24.15
CA SER A 53 10.76 -11.13 25.45
C SER A 53 10.47 -12.63 25.41
N SER A 54 9.20 -13.02 25.45
CA SER A 54 8.77 -14.42 25.44
C SER A 54 7.44 -14.61 24.73
N SER A 55 7.17 -15.86 24.37
CA SER A 55 5.87 -16.30 23.89
C SER A 55 5.61 -17.72 24.37
N ASP A 56 4.53 -17.94 25.12
CA ASP A 56 4.15 -19.29 25.56
C ASP A 56 3.71 -20.19 24.39
N TYR A 57 3.35 -19.58 23.26
CA TYR A 57 2.82 -20.25 22.07
C TYR A 57 3.63 -19.90 20.82
N ALA A 58 3.67 -20.81 19.84
CA ALA A 58 4.15 -20.53 18.48
C ALA A 58 3.25 -21.21 17.45
N ILE A 59 3.09 -20.60 16.27
CA ILE A 59 2.41 -21.22 15.14
C ILE A 59 3.47 -21.65 14.13
N ILE A 60 3.57 -22.95 13.89
CA ILE A 60 4.54 -23.54 12.97
C ILE A 60 3.87 -23.78 11.63
N VAL A 61 4.42 -23.18 10.59
CA VAL A 61 3.90 -23.25 9.23
C VAL A 61 5.04 -23.56 8.25
N SER A 62 4.73 -24.26 7.16
CA SER A 62 5.70 -24.49 6.09
C SER A 62 5.78 -23.24 5.21
N TRP A 63 7.01 -22.86 4.84
CA TRP A 63 7.22 -21.70 3.97
C TRP A 63 6.74 -21.94 2.53
N ASP A 64 6.84 -23.18 2.08
CA ASP A 64 6.63 -23.66 0.72
C ASP A 64 5.17 -24.05 0.43
N SER A 65 4.34 -24.14 1.47
CA SER A 65 2.91 -24.44 1.36
C SER A 65 2.07 -23.31 1.95
N PHE A 66 1.88 -22.25 1.16
CA PHE A 66 1.10 -21.09 1.58
C PHE A 66 -0.32 -21.44 2.01
N ALA A 67 -0.92 -22.42 1.33
CA ALA A 67 -2.35 -22.67 1.36
C ALA A 67 -2.86 -23.12 2.73
N ASP A 68 -2.05 -23.88 3.48
CA ASP A 68 -2.43 -24.28 4.85
C ASP A 68 -2.25 -23.12 5.84
N ALA A 69 -1.37 -22.17 5.54
CA ALA A 69 -0.97 -21.11 6.45
C ALA A 69 -1.84 -19.84 6.39
N LEU A 70 -2.69 -19.66 5.37
CA LEU A 70 -3.49 -18.44 5.17
C LEU A 70 -4.47 -18.11 6.33
N GLY A 71 -4.85 -19.11 7.14
CA GLY A 71 -5.65 -18.90 8.35
C GLY A 71 -4.82 -18.68 9.63
N ALA A 72 -3.50 -18.90 9.58
CA ALA A 72 -2.65 -18.98 10.76
C ALA A 72 -2.59 -17.67 11.56
N THR A 73 -2.74 -16.51 10.91
CA THR A 73 -2.72 -15.19 11.56
C THR A 73 -3.82 -15.04 12.60
N THR A 74 -4.99 -15.61 12.34
CA THR A 74 -6.12 -15.55 13.29
C THR A 74 -5.82 -16.33 14.57
N LEU A 75 -5.11 -17.47 14.41
CA LEU A 75 -4.64 -18.31 15.49
C LEU A 75 -3.47 -17.67 16.24
N ALA A 76 -2.50 -17.13 15.50
CA ALA A 76 -1.39 -16.36 16.01
C ALA A 76 -1.89 -15.23 16.92
N LYS A 77 -2.88 -14.45 16.45
CA LYS A 77 -3.48 -13.38 17.25
C LYS A 77 -4.21 -13.90 18.48
N LYS A 78 -4.97 -14.99 18.36
CA LYS A 78 -5.71 -15.60 19.48
C LYS A 78 -4.79 -15.98 20.65
N TYR A 79 -3.60 -16.49 20.34
CA TYR A 79 -2.63 -16.97 21.32
C TYR A 79 -1.48 -16.00 21.58
N ASN A 80 -1.52 -14.79 21.00
CA ASN A 80 -0.43 -13.82 21.01
C ASN A 80 0.93 -14.44 20.63
N ALA A 81 0.92 -15.28 19.59
CA ALA A 81 2.02 -16.15 19.19
C ALA A 81 2.62 -15.68 17.86
N PRO A 82 3.94 -15.80 17.65
CA PRO A 82 4.52 -15.62 16.33
C PRO A 82 4.15 -16.76 15.39
N ILE A 83 4.12 -16.46 14.09
CA ILE A 83 4.23 -17.46 13.04
C ILE A 83 5.72 -17.70 12.81
N ILE A 84 6.18 -18.94 12.98
CA ILE A 84 7.56 -19.35 12.75
C ILE A 84 7.60 -20.33 11.57
N LEU A 85 8.47 -20.05 10.61
CA LEU A 85 8.59 -20.87 9.40
C LEU A 85 9.40 -22.15 9.65
N THR A 86 8.99 -23.22 8.98
CA THR A 86 9.75 -24.47 8.81
C THR A 86 9.71 -24.88 7.33
N CYS A 87 10.44 -25.92 6.95
CA CYS A 87 10.48 -26.43 5.58
C CYS A 87 10.11 -27.89 5.49
N ASN A 88 9.62 -28.28 4.32
CA ASN A 88 9.55 -29.68 3.96
C ASN A 88 10.88 -30.14 3.32
N ILE A 89 11.64 -31.02 3.98
CA ILE A 89 12.90 -31.55 3.44
C ILE A 89 12.70 -32.34 2.14
N ALA A 90 11.48 -32.82 1.86
CA ALA A 90 11.19 -33.47 0.59
C ALA A 90 11.22 -32.51 -0.61
N ILE A 91 11.03 -31.21 -0.35
CA ILE A 91 11.02 -30.14 -1.36
C ILE A 91 12.41 -29.52 -1.49
N ASP A 92 13.13 -29.37 -0.38
CA ASP A 92 14.54 -28.99 -0.40
C ASP A 92 15.37 -29.88 0.53
N PRO A 93 15.98 -30.96 0.00
CA PRO A 93 16.81 -31.87 0.79
C PRO A 93 18.09 -31.24 1.33
N SER A 94 18.46 -30.03 0.87
CA SER A 94 19.62 -29.30 1.39
C SER A 94 19.33 -28.62 2.73
N LEU A 95 18.05 -28.46 3.08
CA LEU A 95 17.61 -27.87 4.34
C LEU A 95 17.42 -28.95 5.42
N SER A 96 17.63 -28.56 6.67
CA SER A 96 17.28 -29.40 7.83
C SER A 96 15.77 -29.36 8.06
N ASP A 97 15.12 -30.49 8.39
CA ASP A 97 13.67 -30.54 8.68
C ASP A 97 13.16 -29.39 9.57
N LEU A 98 13.94 -29.02 10.59
CA LEU A 98 13.68 -27.88 11.45
C LEU A 98 14.90 -26.95 11.36
N TYR A 99 14.72 -25.80 10.70
CA TYR A 99 15.81 -24.87 10.40
C TYR A 99 16.45 -24.32 11.69
N PRO A 100 17.77 -24.04 11.73
CA PRO A 100 18.42 -23.58 12.95
C PRO A 100 17.80 -22.31 13.56
N SER A 101 17.40 -21.33 12.75
CA SER A 101 16.74 -20.13 13.27
C SER A 101 15.37 -20.46 13.90
N THR A 102 14.60 -21.38 13.32
CA THR A 102 13.35 -21.88 13.92
C THR A 102 13.60 -22.46 15.32
N VAL A 103 14.65 -23.26 15.49
CA VAL A 103 15.02 -23.84 16.80
C VAL A 103 15.44 -22.76 17.78
N ASN A 104 16.23 -21.79 17.33
CA ASN A 104 16.70 -20.69 18.16
C ASN A 104 15.53 -19.83 18.64
N GLU A 105 14.59 -19.49 17.76
CA GLU A 105 13.41 -18.70 18.12
C GLU A 105 12.50 -19.41 19.12
N LEU A 106 12.23 -20.71 18.91
CA LEU A 106 11.47 -21.51 19.87
C LEU A 106 12.09 -21.52 21.28
N LYS A 107 13.43 -21.57 21.36
CA LYS A 107 14.16 -21.52 22.63
C LYS A 107 14.19 -20.11 23.23
N ARG A 108 14.52 -19.11 22.42
CA ARG A 108 14.62 -17.70 22.83
C ARG A 108 13.30 -17.22 23.45
N LEU A 109 12.19 -17.58 22.82
CA LEU A 109 10.85 -17.22 23.26
C LEU A 109 10.35 -18.06 24.45
N GLY A 110 11.01 -19.17 24.78
CA GLY A 110 10.57 -20.08 25.85
C GLY A 110 9.21 -20.73 25.55
N VAL A 111 8.98 -21.13 24.30
CA VAL A 111 7.69 -21.66 23.85
C VAL A 111 7.30 -22.92 24.61
N LYS A 112 6.05 -22.99 25.07
CA LYS A 112 5.50 -24.15 25.79
C LYS A 112 4.58 -25.00 24.91
N THR A 113 3.92 -24.39 23.94
CA THR A 113 3.02 -25.09 23.01
C THR A 113 3.16 -24.57 21.58
N ALA A 114 3.38 -25.48 20.63
CA ALA A 114 3.46 -25.19 19.22
C ALA A 114 2.22 -25.72 18.48
N PHE A 115 1.49 -24.84 17.80
CA PHE A 115 0.42 -25.23 16.88
C PHE A 115 1.01 -25.48 15.50
N ILE A 116 0.96 -26.71 15.02
CA ILE A 116 1.47 -27.08 13.69
C ILE A 116 0.32 -26.97 12.71
N VAL A 117 0.41 -26.02 11.77
CA VAL A 117 -0.63 -25.82 10.76
C VAL A 117 -0.20 -26.46 9.45
N GLY A 118 -0.91 -27.52 9.07
CA GLY A 118 -0.61 -28.30 7.87
C GLY A 118 -0.42 -29.80 8.16
N GLY A 119 -0.78 -30.60 7.15
CA GLY A 119 -0.68 -32.06 7.22
C GLY A 119 0.76 -32.57 7.26
N THR A 120 0.93 -33.87 7.50
CA THR A 120 2.25 -34.51 7.57
C THR A 120 3.02 -34.53 6.25
N GLY A 121 2.30 -34.40 5.13
CA GLY A 121 2.92 -34.23 3.80
C GLY A 121 3.53 -32.85 3.56
N VAL A 122 3.22 -31.87 4.41
CA VAL A 122 3.73 -30.49 4.33
C VAL A 122 4.69 -30.20 5.49
N ILE A 123 4.34 -30.62 6.71
CA ILE A 123 5.21 -30.55 7.90
C ILE A 123 5.32 -31.95 8.48
N SER A 124 6.47 -32.60 8.29
CA SER A 124 6.65 -34.01 8.63
C SER A 124 6.46 -34.30 10.13
N ASN A 125 6.24 -35.58 10.46
CA ASN A 125 6.26 -36.03 11.86
C ASN A 125 7.64 -35.79 12.51
N GLY A 126 8.72 -35.84 11.73
CA GLY A 126 10.08 -35.58 12.22
C GLY A 126 10.25 -34.14 12.73
N VAL A 127 9.61 -33.16 12.09
CA VAL A 127 9.56 -31.77 12.59
C VAL A 127 8.83 -31.71 13.93
N GLU A 128 7.66 -32.34 14.02
CA GLU A 128 6.85 -32.39 15.24
C GLU A 128 7.59 -33.07 16.40
N ASP A 129 8.26 -34.19 16.14
CA ASP A 129 9.03 -34.92 17.14
C ASP A 129 10.25 -34.12 17.62
N LYS A 130 10.93 -33.40 16.72
CA LYS A 130 12.01 -32.48 17.10
C LYS A 130 11.52 -31.38 18.04
N ILE A 131 10.35 -30.81 17.79
CA ILE A 131 9.73 -29.81 18.67
C ILE A 131 9.36 -30.44 20.03
N LYS A 132 8.74 -31.63 20.05
CA LYS A 132 8.42 -32.35 21.30
C LYS A 132 9.65 -32.67 22.14
N ASN A 133 10.75 -33.07 21.49
CA ASN A 133 12.02 -33.36 22.15
C ASN A 133 12.67 -32.12 22.80
N MET A 134 12.24 -30.91 22.43
CA MET A 134 12.60 -29.66 23.11
C MET A 134 11.77 -29.41 24.39
N GLY A 135 10.83 -30.31 24.73
CA GLY A 135 9.90 -30.16 25.87
C GLY A 135 8.67 -29.32 25.54
N ILE A 136 8.38 -29.08 24.26
CA ILE A 136 7.28 -28.24 23.79
C ILE A 136 6.10 -29.14 23.42
N ASN A 137 4.90 -28.84 23.93
CA ASN A 137 3.69 -29.54 23.52
C ASN A 137 3.32 -29.19 22.08
N THR A 138 2.74 -30.12 21.32
CA THR A 138 2.30 -29.84 19.95
C THR A 138 0.81 -30.14 19.78
N GLU A 139 0.14 -29.31 18.98
CA GLU A 139 -1.21 -29.56 18.48
C GLU A 139 -1.22 -29.31 16.97
N ARG A 140 -1.58 -30.33 16.19
CA ARG A 140 -1.64 -30.21 14.73
C ARG A 140 -3.04 -29.83 14.26
N LEU A 141 -3.15 -28.75 13.50
CA LEU A 141 -4.36 -28.30 12.83
C LEU A 141 -4.20 -28.53 11.33
N ALA A 142 -4.86 -29.56 10.82
CA ALA A 142 -4.73 -29.98 9.43
C ALA A 142 -5.99 -30.69 8.94
N GLY A 143 -6.16 -30.70 7.62
CA GLY A 143 -7.11 -31.57 6.94
C GLY A 143 -6.49 -32.19 5.69
N GLU A 144 -7.31 -32.90 4.90
CA GLU A 144 -6.87 -33.56 3.66
C GLU A 144 -6.38 -32.58 2.58
N ASN A 145 -6.74 -31.30 2.69
CA ASN A 145 -6.35 -30.22 1.79
C ASN A 145 -6.50 -28.86 2.49
N ARG A 146 -6.05 -27.80 1.82
CA ARG A 146 -6.11 -26.40 2.30
C ARG A 146 -7.49 -25.96 2.80
N TYR A 147 -8.57 -26.43 2.16
CA TYR A 147 -9.93 -26.11 2.57
C TYR A 147 -10.29 -26.75 3.91
N ALA A 148 -9.93 -28.02 4.09
CA ALA A 148 -10.13 -28.73 5.35
C ALA A 148 -9.21 -28.21 6.47
N THR A 149 -7.96 -27.85 6.16
CA THR A 149 -7.06 -27.17 7.11
C THR A 149 -7.65 -25.83 7.59
N SER A 150 -8.20 -25.02 6.68
CA SER A 150 -8.86 -23.76 7.06
C SER A 150 -10.04 -23.97 8.02
N ILE A 151 -10.79 -25.07 7.85
CA ILE A 151 -11.87 -25.44 8.78
C ILE A 151 -11.34 -25.94 10.14
N ALA A 152 -10.21 -26.65 10.17
CA ALA A 152 -9.56 -27.04 11.43
C ALA A 152 -9.15 -25.80 12.24
N ILE A 153 -8.56 -24.79 11.59
CA ILE A 153 -8.27 -23.49 12.20
C ILE A 153 -9.57 -22.81 12.63
N ALA A 154 -10.60 -22.76 11.77
CA ALA A 154 -11.86 -22.10 12.07
C ALA A 154 -12.57 -22.67 13.31
N ASN A 155 -12.54 -24.00 13.49
CA ASN A 155 -13.05 -24.65 14.70
C ASN A 155 -12.29 -24.22 15.96
N LYS A 156 -10.97 -23.97 15.84
CA LYS A 156 -10.14 -23.49 16.95
C LYS A 156 -10.43 -22.04 17.29
N ILE A 157 -10.73 -21.20 16.30
CA ILE A 157 -11.06 -19.76 16.51
C ILE A 157 -12.47 -19.58 17.05
N GLY A 158 -13.47 -20.18 16.41
CA GLY A 158 -14.90 -19.92 16.63
C GLY A 158 -15.49 -19.01 15.54
N THR A 159 -16.81 -18.88 15.51
CA THR A 159 -17.56 -18.13 14.46
C THR A 159 -18.40 -16.98 15.02
N GLN A 160 -18.30 -16.72 16.32
CA GLN A 160 -19.18 -15.80 17.05
C GLN A 160 -19.08 -14.35 16.56
N ASN A 161 -17.92 -13.96 16.01
CA ASN A 161 -17.68 -12.62 15.46
C ASN A 161 -17.88 -12.54 13.94
N GLY A 162 -18.36 -13.61 13.32
CA GLY A 162 -18.42 -13.75 11.87
C GLY A 162 -17.24 -14.54 11.29
N VAL A 163 -17.20 -14.64 9.97
CA VAL A 163 -16.16 -15.35 9.21
C VAL A 163 -15.71 -14.53 8.01
N VAL A 164 -14.49 -14.80 7.54
CA VAL A 164 -13.96 -14.27 6.29
C VAL A 164 -13.81 -15.40 5.29
N ILE A 165 -14.20 -15.17 4.03
CA ILE A 165 -14.02 -16.10 2.92
C ILE A 165 -13.01 -15.49 1.95
N ALA A 166 -11.97 -16.25 1.64
CA ALA A 166 -10.97 -15.91 0.63
C ALA A 166 -10.76 -17.10 -0.31
N THR A 167 -10.18 -16.86 -1.49
CA THR A 167 -9.83 -17.96 -2.38
C THR A 167 -8.75 -18.84 -1.76
N GLY A 168 -8.83 -20.15 -1.99
CA GLY A 168 -7.73 -21.06 -1.68
C GLY A 168 -6.67 -21.11 -2.77
N ASP A 169 -6.91 -20.53 -3.94
CA ASP A 169 -6.05 -20.66 -5.12
C ASP A 169 -4.93 -19.60 -5.17
N ASP A 170 -5.06 -18.53 -4.37
CA ASP A 170 -4.07 -17.47 -4.19
C ASP A 170 -3.98 -17.05 -2.71
N TYR A 171 -2.91 -16.35 -2.34
CA TYR A 171 -2.64 -15.93 -0.97
C TYR A 171 -2.97 -14.46 -0.69
N SER A 172 -3.00 -13.60 -1.71
CA SER A 172 -3.00 -12.14 -1.54
C SER A 172 -4.25 -11.63 -0.81
N ASP A 173 -5.42 -12.17 -1.15
CA ASP A 173 -6.71 -11.79 -0.56
C ASP A 173 -6.79 -12.17 0.92
N ALA A 174 -6.33 -13.38 1.28
CA ALA A 174 -6.32 -13.84 2.66
C ALA A 174 -5.32 -13.05 3.52
N LEU A 175 -4.13 -12.75 2.98
CA LEU A 175 -3.14 -11.94 3.68
C LEU A 175 -3.59 -10.49 3.89
N SER A 176 -4.31 -9.92 2.92
CA SER A 176 -4.80 -8.54 2.99
C SER A 176 -5.74 -8.31 4.18
N ILE A 177 -6.57 -9.29 4.51
CA ILE A 177 -7.53 -9.22 5.62
C ILE A 177 -6.99 -9.84 6.92
N ALA A 178 -5.86 -10.55 6.88
CA ALA A 178 -5.38 -11.36 8.00
C ALA A 178 -5.20 -10.60 9.33
N PRO A 179 -4.61 -9.38 9.37
CA PRO A 179 -4.49 -8.63 10.63
C PRO A 179 -5.84 -8.25 11.23
N ILE A 180 -6.79 -7.84 10.38
CA ILE A 180 -8.15 -7.46 10.76
C ILE A 180 -8.93 -8.69 11.25
N ALA A 181 -8.90 -9.77 10.48
CA ALA A 181 -9.52 -11.04 10.85
C ALA A 181 -8.97 -11.58 12.17
N GLY A 182 -7.64 -11.46 12.38
CA GLY A 182 -7.00 -11.81 13.64
C GLY A 182 -7.48 -10.94 14.80
N LYS A 183 -7.50 -9.61 14.64
CA LYS A 183 -7.99 -8.70 15.69
C LYS A 183 -9.44 -8.95 16.06
N MET A 184 -10.30 -9.16 15.06
CA MET A 184 -11.74 -9.41 15.23
C MET A 184 -12.05 -10.86 15.61
N GLN A 185 -11.05 -11.75 15.63
CA GLN A 185 -11.22 -13.19 15.86
C GLN A 185 -12.26 -13.81 14.91
N MET A 186 -12.21 -13.40 13.63
CA MET A 186 -12.96 -14.04 12.55
C MET A 186 -12.04 -15.04 11.85
N PRO A 187 -12.41 -16.32 11.75
CA PRO A 187 -11.60 -17.28 11.02
C PRO A 187 -11.68 -17.02 9.51
N ILE A 188 -10.56 -17.28 8.83
CA ILE A 188 -10.47 -17.26 7.38
C ILE A 188 -10.77 -18.67 6.86
N ILE A 189 -11.88 -18.80 6.14
CA ILE A 189 -12.29 -20.02 5.45
C ILE A 189 -11.88 -19.87 3.99
N LEU A 190 -11.01 -20.75 3.51
CA LEU A 190 -10.60 -20.76 2.11
C LEU A 190 -11.69 -21.42 1.28
N SER A 191 -11.94 -20.96 0.05
CA SER A 191 -12.93 -21.55 -0.85
C SER A 191 -12.38 -21.75 -2.26
N GLN A 192 -12.88 -22.76 -2.96
CA GLN A 192 -12.80 -22.78 -4.42
C GLN A 192 -13.78 -21.74 -4.98
N ARG A 193 -13.59 -21.34 -6.24
CA ARG A 193 -14.45 -20.37 -6.93
C ARG A 193 -15.94 -20.74 -6.89
N ASP A 194 -16.25 -21.96 -7.32
CA ASP A 194 -17.64 -22.36 -7.61
C ASP A 194 -18.23 -23.36 -6.61
N ALA A 195 -17.42 -23.85 -5.67
CA ALA A 195 -17.81 -24.95 -4.81
C ALA A 195 -17.27 -24.85 -3.38
N LEU A 196 -18.07 -25.36 -2.45
CA LEU A 196 -17.65 -25.70 -1.09
C LEU A 196 -17.59 -27.22 -0.95
N THR A 197 -16.54 -27.69 -0.29
CA THR A 197 -16.38 -29.08 0.13
C THR A 197 -17.47 -29.48 1.13
N SER A 198 -17.68 -30.79 1.29
CA SER A 198 -18.62 -31.34 2.28
C SER A 198 -18.27 -30.92 3.72
N ILE A 199 -16.98 -30.76 4.03
CA ILE A 199 -16.51 -30.34 5.36
C ILE A 199 -16.93 -28.89 5.62
N GLN A 200 -16.75 -27.99 4.64
CA GLN A 200 -17.15 -26.59 4.79
C GLN A 200 -18.67 -26.43 4.91
N LYS A 201 -19.44 -27.17 4.09
CA LYS A 201 -20.92 -27.16 4.19
C LYS A 201 -21.40 -27.61 5.56
N LYS A 202 -20.79 -28.67 6.12
CA LYS A 202 -21.09 -29.14 7.49
C LYS A 202 -20.69 -28.10 8.54
N PHE A 203 -19.52 -27.48 8.40
CA PHE A 203 -19.07 -26.43 9.30
C PHE A 203 -20.08 -25.27 9.33
N ILE A 204 -20.52 -24.80 8.18
CA ILE A 204 -21.52 -23.72 8.06
C ILE A 204 -22.84 -24.14 8.70
N ALA A 205 -23.34 -25.35 8.42
CA ALA A 205 -24.61 -25.82 8.96
C ALA A 205 -24.60 -25.99 10.49
N ASN A 206 -23.45 -26.33 11.08
CA ASN A 206 -23.30 -26.58 12.50
C ASN A 206 -22.98 -25.32 13.32
N ASN A 207 -22.74 -24.18 12.68
CA ASN A 207 -22.31 -22.95 13.33
C ASN A 207 -23.27 -21.80 13.03
N THR A 208 -23.50 -20.94 14.02
CA THR A 208 -24.17 -19.66 13.78
C THR A 208 -23.14 -18.65 13.29
N ILE A 209 -23.35 -18.12 12.09
CA ILE A 209 -22.45 -17.15 11.46
C ILE A 209 -23.19 -15.81 11.33
N PRO A 210 -22.93 -14.83 12.22
CA PRO A 210 -23.69 -13.58 12.23
C PRO A 210 -23.30 -12.62 11.11
N LYS A 211 -22.08 -12.72 10.59
CA LYS A 211 -21.54 -11.88 9.51
C LYS A 211 -20.58 -12.67 8.65
N THR A 212 -20.56 -12.40 7.35
CA THR A 212 -19.58 -12.97 6.44
C THR A 212 -18.97 -11.87 5.58
N TYR A 213 -17.64 -11.82 5.53
CA TYR A 213 -16.90 -11.01 4.56
C TYR A 213 -16.36 -11.91 3.47
N ILE A 214 -16.59 -11.56 2.21
CA ILE A 214 -15.98 -12.25 1.06
C ILE A 214 -14.97 -11.31 0.43
N ILE A 215 -13.71 -11.71 0.37
CA ILE A 215 -12.65 -10.95 -0.29
C ILE A 215 -12.48 -11.52 -1.70
N GLY A 216 -12.78 -10.70 -2.71
CA GLY A 216 -12.76 -11.11 -4.12
C GLY A 216 -14.11 -10.92 -4.83
N GLY A 217 -14.04 -10.69 -6.14
CA GLY A 217 -15.19 -10.62 -7.03
C GLY A 217 -15.84 -11.97 -7.29
N THR A 218 -16.89 -11.99 -8.11
CA THR A 218 -17.62 -13.22 -8.50
C THR A 218 -16.81 -14.14 -9.42
N ASP A 219 -15.81 -13.58 -10.08
CA ASP A 219 -14.78 -14.27 -10.84
C ASP A 219 -13.85 -15.11 -9.95
N ILE A 220 -13.59 -14.65 -8.71
CA ILE A 220 -12.74 -15.35 -7.72
C ILE A 220 -13.57 -16.24 -6.80
N ILE A 221 -14.71 -15.75 -6.28
CA ILE A 221 -15.64 -16.49 -5.43
C ILE A 221 -17.06 -16.22 -5.94
N SER A 222 -17.64 -17.21 -6.60
CA SER A 222 -18.96 -17.12 -7.23
C SER A 222 -20.09 -16.82 -6.25
N ASP A 223 -21.22 -16.34 -6.78
CA ASP A 223 -22.43 -16.16 -5.97
C ASP A 223 -23.03 -17.48 -5.50
N ASN A 224 -22.74 -18.62 -6.17
CA ASN A 224 -23.13 -19.92 -5.66
C ASN A 224 -22.48 -20.26 -4.31
N VAL A 225 -21.20 -19.88 -4.14
CA VAL A 225 -20.52 -20.00 -2.85
C VAL A 225 -21.06 -18.98 -1.86
N ALA A 226 -21.19 -17.71 -2.29
CA ALA A 226 -21.68 -16.64 -1.41
C ALA A 226 -23.07 -16.94 -0.85
N SER A 227 -23.96 -17.54 -1.65
CA SER A 227 -25.33 -17.89 -1.23
C SER A 227 -25.39 -18.93 -0.11
N LYS A 228 -24.27 -19.58 0.26
CA LYS A 228 -24.21 -20.54 1.36
C LYS A 228 -23.97 -19.87 2.71
N PHE A 229 -23.58 -18.60 2.70
CA PHE A 229 -23.33 -17.81 3.89
C PHE A 229 -24.44 -16.79 4.12
N SER A 230 -24.59 -16.34 5.37
CA SER A 230 -25.57 -15.32 5.76
C SER A 230 -24.88 -13.97 5.95
N ASN A 231 -25.62 -12.86 5.74
CA ASN A 231 -25.14 -11.50 5.98
C ASN A 231 -23.81 -11.18 5.27
N VAL A 232 -23.73 -11.57 4.00
CA VAL A 232 -22.53 -11.43 3.17
C VAL A 232 -22.27 -9.96 2.83
N GLN A 233 -21.04 -9.52 3.05
CA GLN A 233 -20.47 -8.30 2.51
C GLN A 233 -19.25 -8.66 1.66
N ARG A 234 -19.30 -8.32 0.38
CA ARG A 234 -18.21 -8.58 -0.56
C ARG A 234 -17.32 -7.34 -0.66
N ILE A 235 -16.00 -7.54 -0.63
CA ILE A 235 -14.98 -6.53 -0.88
C ILE A 235 -14.25 -6.93 -2.16
N THR A 236 -14.34 -6.09 -3.19
CA THR A 236 -13.84 -6.37 -4.55
C THR A 236 -12.77 -5.37 -4.96
N GLY A 237 -12.20 -5.57 -6.15
CA GLY A 237 -11.17 -4.72 -6.73
C GLY A 237 -10.56 -5.41 -7.94
N ASP A 238 -10.12 -4.61 -8.91
CA ASP A 238 -9.73 -5.07 -10.25
C ASP A 238 -8.50 -5.99 -10.23
N ASN A 239 -7.63 -5.81 -9.23
CA ASN A 239 -6.48 -6.67 -8.99
C ASN A 239 -6.21 -6.84 -7.48
N LYS A 240 -5.24 -7.69 -7.12
CA LYS A 240 -4.89 -7.98 -5.72
C LYS A 240 -4.48 -6.74 -4.92
N TYR A 241 -3.83 -5.78 -5.57
CA TYR A 241 -3.38 -4.54 -4.97
C TYR A 241 -4.55 -3.60 -4.64
N THR A 242 -5.47 -3.41 -5.58
CA THR A 242 -6.69 -2.61 -5.38
C THR A 242 -7.61 -3.27 -4.36
N ARG A 243 -7.73 -4.61 -4.36
CA ARG A 243 -8.47 -5.34 -3.31
C ARG A 243 -7.85 -5.17 -1.93
N ASN A 244 -6.53 -5.23 -1.82
CA ASN A 244 -5.82 -4.97 -0.57
C ASN A 244 -6.18 -3.58 -0.01
N LEU A 245 -6.14 -2.54 -0.85
CA LEU A 245 -6.53 -1.18 -0.45
C LEU A 245 -8.01 -1.07 -0.07
N ASN A 246 -8.90 -1.74 -0.81
CA ASN A 246 -10.34 -1.75 -0.51
C ASN A 246 -10.65 -2.49 0.81
N VAL A 247 -9.88 -3.53 1.15
CA VAL A 247 -9.95 -4.16 2.46
C VAL A 247 -9.56 -3.17 3.55
N ILE A 248 -8.40 -2.50 3.41
CA ILE A 248 -7.95 -1.50 4.40
C ILE A 248 -9.00 -0.40 4.57
N ASN A 249 -9.56 0.12 3.48
CA ASN A 249 -10.57 1.17 3.51
C ASN A 249 -11.90 0.71 4.15
N ALA A 250 -12.33 -0.52 3.90
CA ALA A 250 -13.55 -1.07 4.50
C ALA A 250 -13.47 -1.18 6.03
N PHE A 251 -12.27 -1.29 6.59
CA PHE A 251 -11.99 -1.41 8.03
C PHE A 251 -11.17 -0.22 8.56
N VAL A 252 -11.23 0.93 7.90
CA VAL A 252 -10.37 2.08 8.21
C VAL A 252 -10.50 2.59 9.65
N ASN A 253 -11.63 2.34 10.30
CA ASN A 253 -11.89 2.74 11.69
C ASN A 253 -11.44 1.69 12.72
N ASP A 254 -11.13 0.47 12.28
CA ASP A 254 -10.72 -0.66 13.12
C ASP A 254 -9.20 -0.90 13.08
N ILE A 255 -8.51 -0.25 12.15
CA ILE A 255 -7.07 -0.38 11.89
C ILE A 255 -6.29 0.69 12.65
N ASP A 256 -5.16 0.28 13.25
CA ASP A 256 -4.18 1.20 13.81
C ASP A 256 -3.14 1.60 12.76
N PHE A 257 -3.21 2.86 12.32
CA PHE A 257 -2.31 3.43 11.33
C PHE A 257 -1.03 4.04 11.91
N SER A 258 -0.77 3.96 13.23
CA SER A 258 0.50 4.47 13.80
C SER A 258 1.73 3.82 13.15
N THR A 259 1.55 2.57 12.73
CA THR A 259 2.53 1.72 12.06
C THR A 259 1.89 1.13 10.82
N ALA A 260 2.62 1.07 9.70
CA ALA A 260 2.23 0.36 8.50
C ALA A 260 3.26 -0.73 8.16
N ILE A 261 2.77 -1.84 7.64
CA ILE A 261 3.61 -2.94 7.18
C ILE A 261 3.54 -2.98 5.65
N LEU A 262 4.69 -2.92 4.98
CA LEU A 262 4.80 -3.06 3.53
C LEU A 262 5.36 -4.44 3.21
N ALA A 263 4.65 -5.20 2.39
CA ALA A 263 5.07 -6.52 1.95
C ALA A 263 4.96 -6.63 0.44
N SER A 264 5.85 -7.40 -0.19
CA SER A 264 5.74 -7.69 -1.62
C SER A 264 4.43 -8.42 -1.91
N GLY A 265 3.71 -7.99 -2.95
CA GLY A 265 2.55 -8.71 -3.47
C GLY A 265 2.91 -9.98 -4.24
N GLU A 266 4.20 -10.22 -4.49
CA GLU A 266 4.71 -11.37 -5.26
C GLU A 266 5.44 -12.40 -4.38
N ASN A 267 5.78 -12.08 -3.13
CA ASN A 267 6.51 -12.96 -2.21
C ASN A 267 5.72 -13.25 -0.91
N PHE A 268 5.01 -14.36 -0.90
CA PHE A 268 4.08 -14.76 0.17
C PHE A 268 4.67 -14.91 1.59
N PRO A 269 5.80 -15.61 1.83
CA PRO A 269 6.21 -16.00 3.19
C PRO A 269 6.54 -14.84 4.12
N ASP A 270 7.08 -13.76 3.55
CA ASP A 270 7.40 -12.54 4.30
C ASP A 270 6.11 -11.86 4.76
N ALA A 271 5.15 -11.70 3.84
CA ALA A 271 3.83 -11.15 4.13
C ALA A 271 3.05 -12.00 5.14
N LEU A 272 3.16 -13.34 5.08
CA LEU A 272 2.58 -14.23 6.08
C LEU A 272 3.16 -13.96 7.48
N SER A 273 4.49 -13.95 7.59
CA SER A 273 5.18 -13.67 8.87
C SER A 273 4.78 -12.29 9.41
N GLY A 274 4.79 -11.29 8.53
CA GLY A 274 4.38 -9.93 8.84
C GLY A 274 2.92 -9.80 9.24
N SER A 275 2.03 -10.67 8.78
CA SER A 275 0.61 -10.64 9.16
C SER A 275 0.37 -10.95 10.63
N ALA A 276 1.15 -11.86 11.23
CA ALA A 276 1.10 -12.10 12.67
C ALA A 276 1.60 -10.88 13.45
N PHE A 277 2.69 -10.27 12.99
CA PHE A 277 3.23 -9.05 13.59
C PHE A 277 2.23 -7.89 13.50
N ALA A 278 1.65 -7.65 12.31
CA ALA A 278 0.62 -6.64 12.08
C ALA A 278 -0.62 -6.87 12.96
N ALA A 279 -1.03 -8.12 13.16
CA ALA A 279 -2.18 -8.47 13.99
C ALA A 279 -1.99 -8.10 15.48
N LEU A 280 -0.75 -7.91 15.97
CA LEU A 280 -0.50 -7.50 17.36
C LEU A 280 -1.25 -6.22 17.70
N ASN A 281 -1.21 -5.22 16.83
CA ASN A 281 -1.93 -3.95 17.01
C ASN A 281 -3.03 -3.70 15.98
N CYS A 282 -3.30 -4.66 15.08
CA CYS A 282 -4.19 -4.47 13.93
C CYS A 282 -3.67 -3.38 12.99
N ASN A 283 -2.36 -3.39 12.74
CA ASN A 283 -1.73 -2.52 11.76
C ASN A 283 -2.08 -3.00 10.33
N PRO A 284 -2.18 -2.09 9.34
CA PRO A 284 -2.44 -2.48 7.96
C PRO A 284 -1.20 -3.15 7.34
N ILE A 285 -1.47 -4.15 6.48
CA ILE A 285 -0.49 -4.66 5.52
C ILE A 285 -0.86 -4.15 4.14
N PHE A 286 0.05 -3.37 3.56
CA PHE A 286 -0.03 -2.98 2.15
C PHE A 286 0.77 -3.95 1.31
N LEU A 287 0.13 -4.49 0.27
CA LEU A 287 0.82 -5.26 -0.77
C LEU A 287 1.43 -4.29 -1.78
N VAL A 288 2.73 -4.41 -2.02
CA VAL A 288 3.52 -3.55 -2.91
C VAL A 288 3.98 -4.37 -4.12
N GLY A 289 3.82 -3.85 -5.33
CA GLY A 289 4.29 -4.54 -6.53
C GLY A 289 3.67 -4.11 -7.87
N ASP A 290 2.78 -3.11 -7.86
CA ASP A 290 2.17 -2.53 -9.07
C ASP A 290 2.16 -0.99 -8.94
N THR A 291 1.45 -0.30 -9.82
CA THR A 291 1.17 1.15 -9.82
C THR A 291 0.38 1.65 -8.59
N ASN A 292 0.25 0.84 -7.54
CA ASN A 292 -0.57 1.15 -6.37
C ASN A 292 0.14 1.99 -5.30
N ASN A 293 1.44 2.26 -5.45
CA ASN A 293 2.24 3.07 -4.51
C ASN A 293 1.57 4.41 -4.18
N ARG A 294 1.03 5.10 -5.20
CA ARG A 294 0.31 6.38 -5.04
C ARG A 294 -0.84 6.33 -4.05
N TYR A 295 -1.55 5.20 -3.99
CA TYR A 295 -2.68 5.03 -3.09
C TYR A 295 -2.22 4.69 -1.68
N ILE A 296 -1.13 3.94 -1.55
CA ILE A 296 -0.49 3.65 -0.26
C ILE A 296 -0.04 4.98 0.37
N GLU A 297 0.71 5.80 -0.39
CA GLU A 297 1.19 7.11 0.05
C GLU A 297 0.06 8.01 0.57
N ASN A 298 -1.02 8.11 -0.20
CA ASN A 298 -2.18 8.91 0.17
C ASN A 298 -2.80 8.44 1.49
N ILE A 299 -2.93 7.13 1.70
CA ILE A 299 -3.46 6.58 2.96
C ILE A 299 -2.50 6.86 4.12
N LEU A 300 -1.20 6.61 3.95
CA LEU A 300 -0.20 6.80 5.00
C LEU A 300 -0.12 8.26 5.45
N GLY A 301 -0.17 9.20 4.50
CA GLY A 301 -0.16 10.63 4.79
C GLY A 301 -1.40 11.07 5.57
N ASN A 302 -2.58 10.77 5.02
CA ASN A 302 -3.86 11.15 5.64
C ASN A 302 -4.13 10.50 7.00
N LYS A 303 -3.46 9.39 7.31
CA LYS A 303 -3.61 8.69 8.60
C LYS A 303 -2.55 9.02 9.62
N GLY A 304 -1.60 9.89 9.28
CA GLY A 304 -0.55 10.34 10.19
C GLY A 304 0.37 9.20 10.63
N THR A 305 0.60 8.21 9.76
CA THR A 305 1.50 7.09 10.04
C THR A 305 2.89 7.60 10.40
N LYS A 306 3.54 6.95 11.36
CA LYS A 306 4.88 7.32 11.83
C LYS A 306 5.93 6.26 11.56
N ASN A 307 5.56 4.98 11.62
CA ASN A 307 6.49 3.88 11.45
C ASN A 307 6.10 3.02 10.25
N ILE A 308 7.09 2.63 9.45
CA ILE A 308 6.95 1.70 8.35
C ILE A 308 7.91 0.54 8.59
N PHE A 309 7.38 -0.69 8.53
CA PHE A 309 8.20 -1.89 8.43
C PHE A 309 8.10 -2.47 7.02
N ALA A 310 9.21 -2.46 6.29
CA ALA A 310 9.31 -3.10 4.98
C ALA A 310 9.81 -4.54 5.16
N LEU A 311 9.04 -5.52 4.70
CA LEU A 311 9.37 -6.93 4.86
C LEU A 311 10.24 -7.43 3.70
N GLY A 312 11.28 -8.20 4.03
CA GLY A 312 12.24 -8.73 3.07
C GLY A 312 13.35 -7.72 2.71
N LEU A 313 14.33 -8.22 1.94
CA LEU A 313 15.43 -7.41 1.42
C LEU A 313 15.00 -6.61 0.17
N GLN A 314 15.96 -5.89 -0.43
CA GLN A 314 15.76 -5.06 -1.63
C GLN A 314 15.13 -5.82 -2.82
N GLU A 315 15.32 -7.13 -2.90
CA GLU A 315 14.72 -7.97 -3.95
C GLU A 315 13.21 -8.15 -3.78
N SER A 316 12.69 -8.03 -2.55
CA SER A 316 11.24 -8.10 -2.26
C SER A 316 10.57 -6.74 -2.45
N ILE A 317 11.20 -5.69 -1.94
CA ILE A 317 10.78 -4.29 -2.12
C ILE A 317 12.04 -3.48 -2.34
N SER A 318 12.24 -2.95 -3.55
CA SER A 318 13.43 -2.17 -3.89
C SER A 318 13.49 -0.88 -3.07
N ASP A 319 14.71 -0.38 -2.85
CA ASP A 319 14.90 0.89 -2.15
C ASP A 319 14.25 2.04 -2.91
N ASP A 320 14.23 2.01 -4.25
CA ASP A 320 13.57 3.04 -5.06
C ASP A 320 12.05 3.08 -4.81
N VAL A 321 11.40 1.91 -4.78
CA VAL A 321 9.97 1.82 -4.47
C VAL A 321 9.68 2.29 -3.05
N LEU A 322 10.49 1.83 -2.08
CA LEU A 322 10.33 2.20 -0.68
C LEU A 322 10.55 3.70 -0.45
N ASN A 323 11.61 4.27 -1.03
CA ASN A 323 11.93 5.68 -0.95
C ASN A 323 10.88 6.54 -1.66
N GLY A 324 10.33 6.08 -2.79
CA GLY A 324 9.20 6.71 -3.46
C GLY A 324 8.01 6.88 -2.51
N ILE A 325 7.52 5.77 -1.96
CA ILE A 325 6.39 5.77 -1.01
C ILE A 325 6.66 6.71 0.18
N VAL A 326 7.83 6.60 0.78
CA VAL A 326 8.18 7.34 2.00
C VAL A 326 8.30 8.84 1.74
N ASN A 327 9.04 9.22 0.71
CA ASN A 327 9.32 10.61 0.44
C ASN A 327 8.10 11.35 -0.11
N GLU A 328 7.30 10.70 -0.95
CA GLU A 328 6.05 11.26 -1.48
C GLU A 328 5.01 11.44 -0.36
N THR A 329 4.94 10.49 0.58
CA THR A 329 4.11 10.65 1.79
C THR A 329 4.59 11.80 2.68
N ASN A 330 5.91 11.92 2.90
CA ASN A 330 6.47 13.02 3.70
C ASN A 330 6.22 14.39 3.04
N ALA A 331 6.31 14.47 1.71
CA ALA A 331 5.99 15.67 0.96
C ALA A 331 4.52 16.05 1.14
N LEU A 332 3.60 15.09 0.98
CA LEU A 332 2.17 15.28 1.21
C LEU A 332 1.88 15.81 2.63
N ASN A 333 2.43 15.16 3.65
CA ASN A 333 2.29 15.58 5.05
C ASN A 333 2.81 17.01 5.29
N THR A 334 3.90 17.39 4.60
CA THR A 334 4.47 18.74 4.69
C THR A 334 3.49 19.78 4.18
N ILE A 335 2.84 19.53 3.03
CA ILE A 335 1.82 20.43 2.49
C ILE A 335 0.57 20.46 3.36
N GLU A 336 0.07 19.31 3.81
CA GLU A 336 -1.09 19.21 4.71
C GLU A 336 -0.89 19.97 6.02
N SER A 337 0.33 19.99 6.56
CA SER A 337 0.65 20.76 7.77
C SER A 337 0.53 22.27 7.58
N LYS A 338 0.67 22.77 6.35
CA LYS A 338 0.69 24.20 6.02
C LYS A 338 -0.64 24.70 5.47
N ILE A 339 -1.46 23.82 4.89
CA ILE A 339 -2.66 24.18 4.13
C ILE A 339 -3.88 23.45 4.69
N LYS A 340 -4.93 24.22 5.00
CA LYS A 340 -6.25 23.68 5.32
C LYS A 340 -7.14 23.71 4.07
N LEU A 341 -7.70 22.55 3.70
CA LEU A 341 -8.64 22.42 2.59
C LEU A 341 -10.10 22.53 3.08
N ASN A 342 -11.02 22.88 2.16
CA ASN A 342 -12.47 22.78 2.40
C ASN A 342 -12.94 21.31 2.36
N SER A 343 -14.20 21.04 2.73
CA SER A 343 -14.68 19.66 2.98
C SER A 343 -14.63 18.73 1.77
N ASN A 344 -14.56 19.26 0.54
CA ASN A 344 -14.69 18.48 -0.68
C ASN A 344 -13.35 18.35 -1.45
N LEU A 345 -12.39 19.25 -1.23
CA LEU A 345 -11.06 19.15 -1.83
C LEU A 345 -10.15 18.19 -1.09
N ARG A 346 -9.29 17.51 -1.83
CA ARG A 346 -8.26 16.61 -1.32
C ARG A 346 -6.95 16.87 -2.06
N PHE A 347 -5.83 16.66 -1.38
CA PHE A 347 -4.54 16.56 -2.04
C PHE A 347 -4.43 15.20 -2.74
N GLY A 348 -4.03 15.21 -4.00
CA GLY A 348 -3.82 14.01 -4.80
C GLY A 348 -2.84 14.22 -5.94
N ASN A 349 -2.36 13.11 -6.48
CA ASN A 349 -1.28 13.06 -7.46
C ASN A 349 0.03 13.65 -6.90
N VAL A 350 0.89 12.75 -6.40
CA VAL A 350 2.29 13.09 -6.18
C VAL A 350 3.05 12.67 -7.43
N GLY A 351 3.74 13.64 -8.03
CA GLY A 351 4.55 13.42 -9.21
C GLY A 351 5.90 14.09 -9.04
N SER A 352 6.93 13.54 -9.70
CA SER A 352 8.20 14.24 -9.79
C SER A 352 8.06 15.45 -10.73
N TYR A 353 8.50 16.61 -10.27
CA TYR A 353 8.50 17.85 -11.04
C TYR A 353 9.93 18.39 -11.09
N SER A 354 10.43 18.70 -12.27
CA SER A 354 11.71 19.39 -12.43
C SER A 354 11.48 20.77 -13.02
N TYR A 355 12.11 21.75 -12.40
CA TYR A 355 12.14 23.15 -12.82
C TYR A 355 13.54 23.66 -12.53
N ASP A 356 14.13 24.44 -13.45
CA ASP A 356 15.49 25.03 -13.35
C ASP A 356 16.68 24.09 -13.05
N GLY A 357 16.48 22.77 -13.13
CA GLY A 357 17.47 21.76 -12.74
C GLY A 357 17.27 21.23 -11.32
N SER A 358 16.41 21.87 -10.52
CA SER A 358 15.94 21.38 -9.23
C SER A 358 14.84 20.33 -9.39
N ASN A 359 14.67 19.47 -8.38
CA ASN A 359 13.67 18.41 -8.36
C ASN A 359 12.72 18.59 -7.17
N TYR A 360 11.43 18.44 -7.44
CA TYR A 360 10.34 18.63 -6.49
C TYR A 360 9.39 17.43 -6.48
N TYR A 361 8.73 17.20 -5.36
CA TYR A 361 7.46 16.50 -5.30
C TYR A 361 6.34 17.51 -5.59
N ARG A 362 5.57 17.30 -6.65
CA ARG A 362 4.38 18.10 -6.98
C ARG A 362 3.15 17.42 -6.42
N ILE A 363 2.31 18.16 -5.71
CA ILE A 363 1.06 17.71 -5.08
C ILE A 363 -0.07 18.55 -5.65
N ALA A 364 -1.00 17.92 -6.36
CA ALA A 364 -2.16 18.58 -6.94
C ALA A 364 -3.40 18.53 -6.02
N LEU A 365 -4.43 19.29 -6.37
CA LEU A 365 -5.74 19.26 -5.73
C LEU A 365 -6.76 18.54 -6.62
N TYR A 366 -7.74 17.85 -6.00
CA TYR A 366 -8.89 17.28 -6.69
C TYR A 366 -10.19 17.39 -5.87
N ASP A 367 -11.36 17.36 -6.54
CA ASP A 367 -12.68 17.28 -5.88
C ASP A 367 -13.08 15.82 -5.64
N TYR A 368 -13.48 15.49 -4.42
CA TYR A 368 -13.97 14.15 -4.07
C TYR A 368 -15.40 13.86 -4.56
N ASN A 369 -16.25 14.88 -4.78
CA ASN A 369 -17.69 14.70 -5.03
C ASN A 369 -18.11 14.61 -6.51
N LYS A 370 -17.18 14.75 -7.47
CA LYS A 370 -17.49 14.53 -8.89
C LYS A 370 -17.43 13.04 -9.24
N THR A 371 -18.53 12.36 -8.98
CA THR A 371 -18.85 11.06 -9.57
C THR A 371 -19.26 11.24 -11.04
N SER A 372 -18.34 11.09 -11.98
CA SER A 372 -18.71 10.74 -13.35
C SER A 372 -17.67 9.84 -13.95
N SER A 373 -18.14 8.83 -14.68
CA SER A 373 -17.44 7.90 -15.57
C SER A 373 -16.69 8.58 -16.73
N THR A 374 -16.25 9.82 -16.53
CA THR A 374 -15.39 10.63 -17.38
C THR A 374 -14.48 11.38 -16.40
N TRP A 375 -13.25 10.91 -16.26
CA TRP A 375 -12.22 11.56 -15.45
C TRP A 375 -11.84 12.89 -16.09
N THR A 376 -12.62 13.94 -15.83
CA THR A 376 -12.17 15.31 -16.10
C THR A 376 -11.20 15.68 -15.00
N THR A 377 -9.90 15.72 -15.30
CA THR A 377 -8.89 16.32 -14.41
C THR A 377 -9.27 17.80 -14.23
N ASP A 378 -10.03 18.12 -13.19
CA ASP A 378 -10.35 19.50 -12.88
C ASP A 378 -9.06 20.20 -12.41
N TYR A 379 -8.54 21.11 -13.23
CA TYR A 379 -7.37 21.89 -12.88
C TYR A 379 -7.75 23.00 -11.90
N TYR A 380 -7.29 22.85 -10.67
CA TYR A 380 -7.40 23.86 -9.62
C TYR A 380 -6.36 24.96 -9.82
N GLN A 381 -6.62 26.15 -9.25
CA GLN A 381 -5.73 27.31 -9.41
C GLN A 381 -4.31 27.05 -8.92
N TYR A 382 -4.09 26.18 -7.93
CA TYR A 382 -2.77 25.94 -7.35
C TYR A 382 -2.46 24.46 -7.25
N ASP A 383 -1.21 24.12 -7.57
CA ASP A 383 -0.55 22.92 -7.05
C ASP A 383 0.57 23.34 -6.10
N PHE A 384 1.14 22.36 -5.41
CA PHE A 384 2.16 22.57 -4.40
C PHE A 384 3.42 21.78 -4.75
N LEU A 385 4.58 22.35 -4.42
CA LEU A 385 5.87 21.72 -4.60
C LEU A 385 6.54 21.54 -3.24
N VAL A 386 7.21 20.42 -3.06
CA VAL A 386 8.15 20.19 -1.95
C VAL A 386 9.50 19.86 -2.57
N ASP A 387 10.51 20.67 -2.28
CA ASP A 387 11.88 20.44 -2.74
C ASP A 387 12.39 19.09 -2.21
N LYS A 388 12.93 18.25 -3.09
CA LYS A 388 13.37 16.90 -2.72
C LYS A 388 14.61 16.91 -1.81
N GLU A 389 15.42 17.96 -1.88
CA GLU A 389 16.66 18.08 -1.12
C GLU A 389 16.46 18.87 0.17
N THR A 390 15.80 20.03 0.08
CA THR A 390 15.66 20.96 1.21
C THR A 390 14.37 20.75 2.01
N GLY A 391 13.32 20.22 1.38
CA GLY A 391 11.97 20.16 1.94
C GLY A 391 11.24 21.51 1.93
N ASP A 392 11.82 22.53 1.28
CA ASP A 392 11.17 23.82 1.11
C ASP A 392 9.91 23.67 0.27
N THR A 393 8.89 24.43 0.63
CA THR A 393 7.57 24.31 0.01
C THR A 393 7.25 25.52 -0.83
N TYR A 394 6.65 25.27 -1.99
CA TYR A 394 6.24 26.30 -2.93
C TYR A 394 4.80 26.03 -3.39
N LYS A 395 4.17 27.04 -3.94
CA LYS A 395 2.94 26.90 -4.74
C LYS A 395 3.24 27.28 -6.17
N ILE A 396 2.62 26.56 -7.11
CA ILE A 396 2.57 26.93 -8.51
C ILE A 396 1.15 27.44 -8.80
N ASP A 397 1.04 28.68 -9.28
CA ASP A 397 -0.22 29.16 -9.85
C ASP A 397 -0.43 28.48 -11.20
N ASN A 398 -1.34 27.51 -11.24
CA ASN A 398 -1.69 26.78 -12.44
C ASN A 398 -2.39 27.66 -13.48
N SER A 399 -2.57 28.98 -13.32
CA SER A 399 -2.96 29.88 -14.40
C SER A 399 -1.73 30.56 -15.03
N THR A 400 -0.80 31.07 -14.22
CA THR A 400 0.38 31.83 -14.68
C THR A 400 1.68 31.02 -14.77
N ASN A 401 1.72 29.82 -14.20
CA ASN A 401 2.91 29.00 -13.90
C ASN A 401 3.95 29.70 -13.01
N GLU A 402 3.56 30.77 -12.32
CA GLU A 402 4.45 31.42 -11.36
C GLU A 402 4.62 30.52 -10.13
N ILE A 403 5.89 30.27 -9.80
CA ILE A 403 6.28 29.54 -8.58
C ILE A 403 6.61 30.57 -7.52
N SER A 404 6.02 30.41 -6.33
CA SER A 404 6.28 31.29 -5.19
C SER A 404 6.40 30.47 -3.90
N PRO A 405 7.19 30.92 -2.91
CA PRO A 405 7.27 30.27 -1.61
C PRO A 405 5.88 30.07 -0.99
N LEU A 406 5.66 28.90 -0.42
CA LEU A 406 4.42 28.58 0.28
C LEU A 406 4.54 29.04 1.74
N ASP A 407 4.09 30.25 2.01
CA ASP A 407 3.87 30.77 3.36
C ASP A 407 2.55 30.23 3.94
N ILE A 408 2.50 29.98 5.27
CA ILE A 408 1.34 29.45 5.99
C ILE A 408 0.12 30.33 5.71
N THR A 409 -0.76 29.86 4.84
CA THR A 409 -1.94 30.60 4.42
C THR A 409 -3.08 29.62 4.23
N SER A 410 -4.21 29.92 4.86
CA SER A 410 -5.48 29.32 4.46
C SER A 410 -5.74 29.71 3.01
N ILE A 411 -5.74 28.75 2.10
CA ILE A 411 -6.27 28.92 0.76
C ILE A 411 -7.81 28.89 0.92
N GLY A 412 -8.43 30.07 0.94
CA GLY A 412 -9.86 30.25 1.19
C GLY A 412 -10.74 29.86 -0.01
N ASP A 413 -12.04 29.67 0.27
CA ASP A 413 -13.09 29.12 -0.61
C ASP A 413 -13.24 29.74 -2.03
N ASN A 414 -12.58 30.86 -2.35
CA ASN A 414 -12.73 31.61 -3.60
C ASN A 414 -11.59 31.40 -4.63
N THR A 415 -10.57 30.61 -4.33
CA THR A 415 -9.41 30.36 -5.22
C THR A 415 -9.39 28.94 -5.81
N SER A 416 -10.49 28.19 -5.71
CA SER A 416 -10.55 26.77 -6.07
C SER A 416 -11.66 26.44 -7.07
N THR A 417 -12.01 27.38 -7.94
CA THR A 417 -12.86 27.06 -9.11
C THR A 417 -11.99 26.36 -10.16
N PRO A 418 -12.45 25.25 -10.77
CA PRO A 418 -11.81 24.71 -11.97
C PRO A 418 -11.59 25.82 -12.99
N LEU A 419 -10.42 25.86 -13.64
CA LEU A 419 -10.13 26.86 -14.67
C LEU A 419 -11.14 26.73 -15.83
N ASN A 420 -12.18 27.57 -15.83
CA ASN A 420 -13.23 27.63 -16.86
C ASN A 420 -12.71 28.00 -18.27
N SER A 421 -11.43 28.35 -18.41
CA SER A 421 -10.77 28.73 -19.67
C SER A 421 -9.84 27.65 -20.25
N ALA A 422 -9.74 26.48 -19.61
CA ALA A 422 -8.98 25.36 -20.15
C ALA A 422 -9.71 24.70 -21.32
N LEU A 423 -8.99 24.34 -22.39
CA LEU A 423 -9.50 23.45 -23.43
C LEU A 423 -9.94 22.13 -22.78
N THR A 424 -11.01 21.54 -23.27
CA THR A 424 -11.31 20.13 -23.05
C THR A 424 -10.46 19.27 -23.96
N ILE A 425 -10.24 18.00 -23.61
CA ILE A 425 -9.49 17.06 -24.45
C ILE A 425 -10.07 16.90 -25.86
N ASN A 426 -11.40 16.95 -26.00
CA ASN A 426 -12.05 16.92 -27.32
C ASN A 426 -11.82 18.22 -28.10
N GLN A 427 -11.82 19.37 -27.44
CA GLN A 427 -11.46 20.65 -28.09
C GLN A 427 -9.99 20.66 -28.50
N ALA A 428 -9.10 20.03 -27.73
CA ALA A 428 -7.69 19.87 -28.09
C ALA A 428 -7.52 18.95 -29.30
N LEU A 429 -8.21 17.80 -29.35
CA LEU A 429 -8.22 16.90 -30.52
C LEU A 429 -8.68 17.62 -31.78
N GLU A 430 -9.81 18.32 -31.73
CA GLU A 430 -10.33 19.09 -32.87
C GLU A 430 -9.38 20.22 -33.28
N LEU A 431 -8.68 20.84 -32.32
CA LEU A 431 -7.66 21.85 -32.61
C LEU A 431 -6.48 21.25 -33.38
N VAL A 432 -5.99 20.05 -33.02
CA VAL A 432 -4.94 19.37 -33.79
C VAL A 432 -5.43 19.00 -35.18
N LYS A 433 -6.63 18.41 -35.31
CA LYS A 433 -7.24 18.09 -36.61
C LYS A 433 -7.38 19.32 -37.52
N SER A 434 -7.60 20.50 -36.94
CA SER A 434 -7.70 21.75 -37.71
C SER A 434 -6.36 22.29 -38.22
N LYS A 435 -5.23 21.90 -37.61
CA LYS A 435 -3.90 22.46 -37.87
C LYS A 435 -2.91 21.47 -38.49
N VAL A 436 -3.16 20.17 -38.36
CA VAL A 436 -2.27 19.12 -38.84
C VAL A 436 -2.87 18.49 -40.09
N LYS A 437 -2.06 18.41 -41.15
CA LYS A 437 -2.42 17.72 -42.38
C LYS A 437 -1.78 16.33 -42.37
N LEU A 438 -2.62 15.31 -42.39
CA LEU A 438 -2.21 13.91 -42.37
C LEU A 438 -1.96 13.39 -43.78
N ASP A 439 -1.02 12.45 -43.88
CA ASP A 439 -0.84 11.65 -45.09
C ASP A 439 -1.98 10.61 -45.24
N VAL A 440 -2.17 10.10 -46.45
CA VAL A 440 -3.26 9.15 -46.75
C VAL A 440 -3.07 7.87 -45.92
N GLY A 441 -4.06 7.53 -45.10
CA GLY A 441 -4.06 6.35 -44.23
C GLY A 441 -3.80 6.64 -42.76
N TYR A 442 -3.44 7.87 -42.39
CA TYR A 442 -3.24 8.28 -40.99
C TYR A 442 -4.51 8.88 -40.38
N THR A 443 -4.68 8.67 -39.08
CA THR A 443 -5.76 9.22 -38.25
C THR A 443 -5.21 9.92 -37.01
N LEU A 444 -5.98 10.89 -36.47
CA LEU A 444 -5.66 11.56 -35.20
C LEU A 444 -6.68 11.15 -34.15
N ASP A 445 -6.20 10.52 -33.09
CA ASP A 445 -7.03 9.97 -32.01
C ASP A 445 -6.43 10.23 -30.63
N LEU A 446 -7.17 9.84 -29.60
CA LEU A 446 -6.70 9.87 -28.22
C LEU A 446 -5.99 8.55 -27.89
N PRO A 447 -4.94 8.57 -27.04
CA PRO A 447 -4.39 7.35 -26.46
C PRO A 447 -5.48 6.42 -25.91
N TYR A 448 -5.34 5.13 -26.20
CA TYR A 448 -6.29 4.12 -25.73
C TYR A 448 -6.32 4.06 -24.19
N VAL A 449 -5.15 4.10 -23.56
CA VAL A 449 -5.00 4.15 -22.11
C VAL A 449 -5.29 5.57 -21.61
N GLU A 450 -6.30 5.72 -20.74
CA GLU A 450 -6.75 7.06 -20.31
C GLU A 450 -5.68 7.87 -19.59
N SER A 451 -4.79 7.21 -18.83
CA SER A 451 -3.70 7.89 -18.11
C SER A 451 -2.64 8.49 -19.03
N GLU A 452 -2.57 8.05 -20.29
CA GLU A 452 -1.61 8.53 -21.28
C GLU A 452 -2.13 9.76 -22.04
N ARG A 453 -3.42 10.11 -21.87
CA ARG A 453 -4.07 11.21 -22.59
C ARG A 453 -3.65 12.61 -22.17
N THR A 454 -2.87 12.72 -21.10
CA THR A 454 -2.34 13.98 -20.59
C THR A 454 -0.87 13.82 -20.26
N THR A 455 -0.09 14.85 -20.55
CA THR A 455 1.32 14.90 -20.17
C THR A 455 1.69 16.32 -19.74
N MET A 456 2.89 16.46 -19.21
CA MET A 456 3.46 17.76 -18.87
C MET A 456 4.75 18.00 -19.62
N TYR A 457 4.92 19.24 -20.07
CA TYR A 457 6.15 19.66 -20.74
C TYR A 457 6.50 21.09 -20.33
N ASN A 458 7.72 21.33 -19.85
CA ASN A 458 8.20 22.64 -19.39
C ASN A 458 7.24 23.36 -18.41
N GLY A 459 6.65 22.61 -17.47
CA GLY A 459 5.76 23.16 -16.44
C GLY A 459 4.34 23.47 -16.90
N ASP A 460 4.02 23.23 -18.16
CA ASP A 460 2.68 23.35 -18.71
C ASP A 460 2.00 21.98 -18.86
N ASN A 461 0.67 21.97 -18.73
CA ASN A 461 -0.15 20.78 -18.97
C ASN A 461 -0.54 20.68 -20.44
N TYR A 462 -0.48 19.47 -20.98
CA TYR A 462 -0.82 19.16 -22.37
C TYR A 462 -1.78 17.98 -22.44
N TYR A 463 -2.71 18.04 -23.39
CA TYR A 463 -3.37 16.83 -23.88
C TYR A 463 -2.49 16.14 -24.92
N VAL A 464 -2.44 14.82 -24.88
CA VAL A 464 -1.73 13.98 -25.85
C VAL A 464 -2.74 13.53 -26.90
N ILE A 465 -2.47 13.89 -28.15
CA ILE A 465 -3.17 13.39 -29.33
C ILE A 465 -2.18 12.54 -30.12
N ILE A 466 -2.56 11.34 -30.49
CA ILE A 466 -1.72 10.42 -31.26
C ILE A 466 -2.11 10.44 -32.73
N GLU A 467 -1.11 10.39 -33.59
CA GLU A 467 -1.27 10.09 -35.02
C GLU A 467 -0.96 8.61 -35.23
N ASP A 468 -1.94 7.88 -35.76
CA ASP A 468 -1.92 6.42 -35.90
C ASP A 468 -2.13 6.02 -37.37
N TYR A 469 -1.51 4.90 -37.78
CA TYR A 469 -1.59 4.32 -39.11
C TYR A 469 -2.05 2.87 -38.99
N ASP A 470 -3.09 2.49 -39.73
CA ASP A 470 -3.64 1.12 -39.74
C ASP A 470 -2.51 0.07 -39.89
N ASP A 471 -2.18 -0.57 -38.75
CA ASP A 471 -1.32 -1.75 -38.56
C ASP A 471 0.22 -1.61 -38.38
N ASP A 472 0.86 -0.42 -38.28
CA ASP A 472 2.30 -0.36 -37.90
C ASP A 472 2.77 0.93 -37.18
N ALA A 473 3.58 0.73 -36.13
CA ALA A 473 3.86 1.65 -35.02
C ALA A 473 4.86 2.79 -35.30
N GLU A 474 4.45 3.80 -36.08
CA GLU A 474 5.02 5.15 -35.94
C GLU A 474 4.00 6.09 -35.29
N ILE A 475 4.03 6.14 -33.95
CA ILE A 475 3.17 7.04 -33.17
C ILE A 475 3.87 8.40 -33.10
N TYR A 476 3.32 9.40 -33.80
CA TYR A 476 3.65 10.79 -33.52
C TYR A 476 2.71 11.31 -32.44
N GLU A 477 3.26 12.00 -31.43
CA GLU A 477 2.47 12.62 -30.39
C GLU A 477 2.35 14.12 -30.64
N TYR A 478 1.14 14.64 -30.53
CA TYR A 478 0.86 16.06 -30.52
C TYR A 478 0.43 16.47 -29.12
N LEU A 479 1.23 17.34 -28.51
CA LEU A 479 0.95 17.90 -27.21
C LEU A 479 0.22 19.22 -27.40
N VAL A 480 -1.01 19.31 -26.88
CA VAL A 480 -1.81 20.53 -26.94
C VAL A 480 -1.88 21.18 -25.56
N ASN A 481 -1.27 22.35 -25.43
CA ASN A 481 -1.27 23.08 -24.17
C ASN A 481 -2.71 23.40 -23.75
N VAL A 482 -3.08 22.95 -22.56
CA VAL A 482 -4.47 22.99 -22.06
C VAL A 482 -5.01 24.43 -21.98
N LYS A 483 -4.15 25.43 -21.77
CA LYS A 483 -4.55 26.84 -21.64
C LYS A 483 -4.47 27.61 -22.95
N THR A 484 -3.35 27.46 -23.65
CA THR A 484 -3.01 28.32 -24.79
C THR A 484 -3.43 27.73 -26.13
N GLY A 485 -3.74 26.43 -26.17
CA GLY A 485 -3.94 25.70 -27.41
C GLY A 485 -2.69 25.59 -28.27
N LYS A 486 -1.51 25.93 -27.72
CA LYS A 486 -0.24 25.76 -28.43
C LYS A 486 0.00 24.27 -28.66
N ILE A 487 0.25 23.92 -29.92
CA ILE A 487 0.51 22.55 -30.32
C ILE A 487 2.02 22.34 -30.43
N ILE A 488 2.50 21.23 -29.92
CA ILE A 488 3.89 20.78 -30.07
C ILE A 488 3.85 19.36 -30.65
N LYS A 489 4.54 19.13 -31.75
CA LYS A 489 4.81 17.77 -32.24
C LYS A 489 5.99 17.20 -31.48
N HIS A 490 5.79 16.07 -30.83
CA HIS A 490 6.82 15.28 -30.19
C HIS A 490 7.23 14.15 -31.14
N THR A 491 8.48 14.17 -31.56
CA THR A 491 9.15 13.08 -32.29
C THR A 491 10.21 12.47 -31.36
N GLN A 492 10.75 11.29 -31.71
CA GLN A 492 11.64 10.47 -30.86
C GLN A 492 12.73 11.24 -30.08
N ASP A 493 13.18 12.42 -30.53
CA ASP A 493 14.14 13.27 -29.81
C ASP A 493 13.83 14.79 -29.83
N GLN A 494 12.69 15.25 -30.34
CA GLN A 494 12.44 16.69 -30.54
C GLN A 494 11.01 17.14 -30.27
N TYR A 495 10.89 18.32 -29.65
CA TYR A 495 9.64 19.04 -29.43
C TYR A 495 9.56 20.22 -30.39
N ILE A 496 8.71 20.12 -31.41
CA ILE A 496 8.61 21.08 -32.50
C ILE A 496 7.28 21.84 -32.39
N PRO A 497 7.27 23.15 -32.09
CA PRO A 497 6.05 23.94 -32.07
C PRO A 497 5.36 23.94 -33.46
N ILE A 498 4.06 23.71 -33.47
CA ILE A 498 3.20 23.83 -34.67
C ILE A 498 2.41 25.12 -34.55
N ASN A 499 2.55 25.98 -35.57
CA ASN A 499 1.84 27.26 -35.65
C ASN A 499 0.47 27.12 -36.29
#